data_AF-A0A101DZ11-F1
#
_entry.id   AF-A0A101DZ11-F1
#
_cell.length_a   1.000
_cell.length_b   1.000
_cell.length_c   1.000
_cell.angle_alpha   90.00
_cell.angle_beta   90.00
_cell.angle_gamma   90.00
#
_symmetry.space_group_name_H-M   'P 1'
#
loop_
_entity.id
_entity.type
_entity.pdbx_description
1 polymer ?
#
loop_
_entity_poly.entity_id
_entity_poly.type
_entity_poly.pdbx_seq_one_letter_code
_entity_poly.pdbx_strand_id
1 'polypeptide(L)'
;MNNFKLIVRKWYIPVLIISLITLVASAYALYWATIPETKETQISIRHYSALAYFSGGAEVKKDNPIWANGSFVTLPVYSYSLTPEYSGEFYFTTAPRGDITIETEAKIVYFYEVSDAPVWEKVYYAASNTSRGEIKTNFKINVTDLKSKINEAQNSFGVYLGKTGARIDVSVHYYGKITGKDVDETLSFKIPIDVQSTYYSFSTLNETRDFEMPSTRVVEVQKPLHMKVIPAALCTVSIIFAGLSVVYRTKYSDVSSLEREIERVSWEKKLKEVSFARMPETNLEMVEVERFEDISKAAEETFEHLFYDREKGVFFFIHGGVLYYCREK
;
A
#
# COMPACT_ATOMS: atom_id res chain seq x y z
N MET A 1 2.87 -57.55 2.37
CA MET A 1 3.15 -56.42 3.29
C MET A 1 4.65 -56.03 3.38
N ASN A 2 5.54 -56.62 2.56
CA ASN A 2 7.00 -56.40 2.66
C ASN A 2 7.53 -55.26 1.75
N ASN A 3 6.91 -55.01 0.60
CA ASN A 3 7.36 -53.96 -0.34
C ASN A 3 7.21 -52.55 0.24
N PHE A 4 6.21 -52.31 1.09
CA PHE A 4 5.96 -50.99 1.69
C PHE A 4 7.09 -50.57 2.64
N LYS A 5 7.60 -51.47 3.48
CA LYS A 5 8.70 -51.17 4.43
C LYS A 5 10.01 -50.85 3.70
N LEU A 6 10.27 -51.51 2.57
CA LEU A 6 11.50 -51.35 1.78
C LEU A 6 11.52 -50.02 1.00
N ILE A 7 10.36 -49.62 0.45
CA ILE A 7 10.18 -48.30 -0.17
C ILE A 7 10.36 -47.20 0.89
N VAL A 8 9.72 -47.34 2.06
CA VAL A 8 9.81 -46.33 3.13
C VAL A 8 11.24 -46.13 3.63
N ARG A 9 12.05 -47.19 3.77
CA ARG A 9 13.48 -47.08 4.13
C ARG A 9 14.34 -46.39 3.06
N LYS A 10 14.02 -46.54 1.77
CA LYS A 10 14.78 -45.89 0.69
C LYS A 10 14.47 -44.39 0.59
N TRP A 11 13.23 -44.00 0.89
CA TRP A 11 12.75 -42.64 0.67
C TRP A 11 12.77 -41.75 1.93
N TYR A 12 13.00 -42.28 3.15
CA TYR A 12 12.99 -41.44 4.36
C TYR A 12 14.08 -40.35 4.39
N ILE A 13 15.32 -40.66 3.97
CA ILE A 13 16.42 -39.66 3.96
C ILE A 13 16.10 -38.54 2.96
N PRO A 14 15.74 -38.83 1.69
CA PRO A 14 15.29 -37.80 0.76
C PRO A 14 14.12 -36.97 1.29
N VAL A 15 13.09 -37.61 1.85
CA VAL A 15 11.90 -36.94 2.37
C VAL A 15 12.26 -36.01 3.54
N LEU A 16 13.11 -36.46 4.46
CA LEU A 16 13.56 -35.65 5.59
C LEU A 16 14.39 -34.45 5.13
N ILE A 17 15.31 -34.65 4.18
CA ILE A 17 16.13 -33.56 3.62
C ILE A 17 15.24 -32.53 2.91
N ILE A 18 14.34 -32.97 2.05
CA ILE A 18 13.39 -32.09 1.35
C ILE A 18 12.55 -31.32 2.36
N SER A 19 12.01 -32.01 3.37
CA SER A 19 11.20 -31.40 4.42
C SER A 19 11.96 -30.34 5.24
N LEU A 20 13.27 -30.53 5.45
CA LEU A 20 14.09 -29.56 6.16
C LEU A 20 14.37 -28.33 5.28
N ILE A 21 14.64 -28.54 3.99
CA ILE A 21 14.84 -27.46 3.03
C ILE A 21 13.56 -26.62 2.89
N THR A 22 12.40 -27.27 2.75
CA THR A 22 11.11 -26.57 2.66
C THR A 22 10.78 -25.83 3.94
N LEU A 23 11.13 -26.37 5.12
CA LEU A 23 10.99 -25.67 6.41
C LEU A 23 11.82 -24.38 6.44
N VAL A 24 13.09 -24.44 6.06
CA VAL A 24 13.97 -23.25 6.07
C VAL A 24 13.48 -22.21 5.06
N ALA A 25 13.11 -22.62 3.85
CA ALA A 25 12.60 -21.74 2.82
C ALA A 25 11.27 -21.08 3.22
N SER A 26 10.36 -21.84 3.85
CA SER A 26 9.06 -21.31 4.31
C SER A 26 9.22 -20.38 5.51
N ALA A 27 10.11 -20.68 6.46
CA ALA A 27 10.43 -19.79 7.56
C ALA A 27 11.04 -18.46 7.06
N TYR A 28 11.95 -18.53 6.09
CA TYR A 28 12.52 -17.35 5.44
C TYR A 28 11.47 -16.51 4.71
N ALA A 29 10.59 -17.15 3.94
CA ALA A 29 9.49 -16.48 3.25
C ALA A 29 8.50 -15.83 4.25
N LEU A 30 8.22 -16.50 5.38
CA LEU A 30 7.36 -15.96 6.43
C LEU A 30 7.98 -14.72 7.10
N TYR A 31 9.29 -14.74 7.34
CA TYR A 31 10.04 -13.58 7.83
C TYR A 31 9.96 -12.40 6.86
N TRP A 32 10.11 -12.63 5.56
CA TRP A 32 9.94 -11.56 4.57
C TRP A 32 8.50 -11.07 4.44
N ALA A 33 7.52 -11.94 4.67
CA ALA A 33 6.11 -11.58 4.65
C ALA A 33 5.68 -10.74 5.88
N THR A 34 6.44 -10.79 6.98
CA THR A 34 6.17 -9.96 8.18
C THR A 34 6.82 -8.57 8.12
N ILE A 35 7.87 -8.39 7.31
CA ILE A 35 8.43 -7.05 7.07
C ILE A 35 7.36 -6.20 6.37
N PRO A 36 6.96 -5.05 6.92
CA PRO A 36 5.95 -4.18 6.31
C PRO A 36 6.45 -3.67 4.95
N GLU A 37 5.59 -3.76 3.93
CA GLU A 37 5.87 -3.11 2.65
C GLU A 37 5.52 -1.64 2.79
N THR A 38 6.46 -0.77 2.44
CA THR A 38 6.23 0.68 2.50
C THR A 38 6.10 1.22 1.08
N LYS A 39 5.11 2.09 0.87
CA LYS A 39 4.93 2.79 -0.39
C LYS A 39 4.93 4.29 -0.15
N GLU A 40 5.70 5.00 -0.96
CA GLU A 40 5.65 6.45 -1.00
C GLU A 40 4.34 6.88 -1.67
N THR A 41 3.53 7.66 -0.94
CA THR A 41 2.31 8.26 -1.47
C THR A 41 2.44 9.77 -1.39
N GLN A 42 2.11 10.45 -2.48
CA GLN A 42 2.01 11.90 -2.49
C GLN A 42 0.69 12.31 -1.82
N ILE A 43 0.80 13.19 -0.83
CA ILE A 43 -0.33 13.84 -0.19
C ILE A 43 -0.17 15.35 -0.33
N SER A 44 -1.27 16.06 -0.45
CA SER A 44 -1.28 17.52 -0.40
C SER A 44 -1.37 17.95 1.06
N ILE A 45 -0.44 18.77 1.54
CA ILE A 45 -0.49 19.35 2.88
C ILE A 45 -0.64 20.86 2.76
N ARG A 46 -1.42 21.47 3.65
CA ARG A 46 -1.53 22.93 3.73
C ARG A 46 -0.15 23.53 3.97
N HIS A 47 0.26 24.43 3.08
CA HIS A 47 1.54 25.11 3.12
C HIS A 47 1.43 26.44 3.87
N TYR A 48 0.46 27.26 3.48
CA TYR A 48 0.09 28.52 4.16
C TYR A 48 -1.34 28.91 3.82
N SER A 49 -1.87 29.91 4.53
CA SER A 49 -3.17 30.52 4.28
C SER A 49 -3.00 32.01 4.05
N ALA A 50 -3.65 32.56 3.03
CA ALA A 50 -3.80 34.00 2.83
C ALA A 50 -5.08 34.48 3.53
N LEU A 51 -4.97 35.51 4.34
CA LEU A 51 -6.05 36.06 5.16
C LEU A 51 -6.36 37.48 4.67
N ALA A 52 -7.62 37.72 4.30
CA ALA A 52 -8.11 39.02 3.86
C ALA A 52 -9.32 39.44 4.68
N TYR A 53 -9.29 40.67 5.17
CA TYR A 53 -10.35 41.23 6.01
C TYR A 53 -10.69 42.64 5.55
N PHE A 54 -11.98 42.95 5.56
CA PHE A 54 -12.48 44.30 5.32
C PHE A 54 -13.31 44.76 6.50
N SER A 55 -12.96 45.93 7.02
CA SER A 55 -13.74 46.64 8.02
C SER A 55 -13.87 48.10 7.66
N GLY A 56 -14.76 48.78 8.37
CA GLY A 56 -14.86 50.21 8.29
C GLY A 56 -15.96 50.74 9.17
N GLY A 57 -16.15 52.04 9.06
CA GLY A 57 -17.15 52.78 9.79
C GLY A 57 -17.32 54.14 9.19
N ALA A 58 -18.17 54.93 9.81
CA ALA A 58 -18.41 56.29 9.38
C ALA A 58 -18.43 57.23 10.58
N GLU A 59 -18.03 58.46 10.33
CA GLU A 59 -18.13 59.53 11.31
C GLU A 59 -19.50 60.21 11.16
N VAL A 60 -20.23 60.34 12.26
CA VAL A 60 -21.51 61.05 12.30
C VAL A 60 -21.23 62.55 12.15
N LYS A 61 -21.73 63.18 11.08
CA LYS A 61 -21.53 64.61 10.77
C LYS A 61 -22.65 65.52 11.27
N LYS A 62 -23.73 64.95 11.82
CA LYS A 62 -24.89 65.70 12.34
C LYS A 62 -25.37 65.11 13.66
N ASP A 63 -25.55 65.97 14.65
CA ASP A 63 -26.12 65.59 15.95
C ASP A 63 -27.49 64.94 15.78
N ASN A 64 -27.69 63.87 16.53
CA ASN A 64 -28.97 63.16 16.60
C ASN A 64 -29.16 62.59 18.02
N PRO A 65 -30.37 62.14 18.39
CA PRO A 65 -30.65 61.66 19.74
C PRO A 65 -29.83 60.43 20.19
N ILE A 66 -29.18 59.72 19.26
CA ILE A 66 -28.44 58.49 19.53
C ILE A 66 -26.92 58.76 19.58
N TRP A 67 -26.41 59.55 18.64
CA TRP A 67 -24.97 59.84 18.50
C TRP A 67 -24.71 61.33 18.35
N ALA A 68 -23.65 61.81 19.02
CA ALA A 68 -23.14 63.15 18.85
C ALA A 68 -22.35 63.29 17.52
N ASN A 69 -22.29 64.51 17.01
CA ASN A 69 -21.42 64.89 15.90
C ASN A 69 -19.94 64.56 16.23
N GLY A 70 -19.23 63.99 15.27
CA GLY A 70 -17.87 63.49 15.41
C GLY A 70 -17.76 62.05 15.93
N SER A 71 -18.87 61.41 16.33
CA SER A 71 -18.83 60.01 16.78
C SER A 71 -18.50 59.07 15.62
N PHE A 72 -17.49 58.21 15.77
CA PHE A 72 -17.21 57.15 14.81
C PHE A 72 -18.05 55.91 15.13
N VAL A 73 -18.84 55.45 14.15
CA VAL A 73 -19.79 54.34 14.33
C VAL A 73 -19.53 53.24 13.31
N THR A 74 -19.67 51.99 13.77
CA THR A 74 -19.66 50.78 12.93
C THR A 74 -21.05 50.17 12.97
N LEU A 75 -21.81 50.37 11.89
CA LEU A 75 -23.19 49.94 11.75
C LEU A 75 -23.32 48.97 10.57
N PRO A 76 -24.33 48.07 10.58
CA PRO A 76 -24.64 47.26 9.41
C PRO A 76 -25.18 48.11 8.24
N VAL A 77 -25.84 49.23 8.55
CA VAL A 77 -26.45 50.14 7.58
C VAL A 77 -26.22 51.58 8.04
N TYR A 78 -25.93 52.47 7.09
CA TYR A 78 -25.60 53.87 7.33
C TYR A 78 -26.56 54.81 6.60
N SER A 79 -26.90 55.93 7.22
CA SER A 79 -27.76 56.94 6.61
C SER A 79 -26.92 58.05 5.99
N TYR A 80 -27.17 58.40 4.71
CA TYR A 80 -26.45 59.48 4.02
C TYR A 80 -26.52 60.83 4.73
N SER A 81 -27.61 61.11 5.45
CA SER A 81 -27.83 62.39 6.12
C SER A 81 -27.02 62.54 7.41
N LEU A 82 -26.67 61.42 8.05
CA LEU A 82 -25.89 61.38 9.28
C LEU A 82 -24.41 61.10 8.99
N THR A 83 -24.13 60.23 8.03
CA THR A 83 -22.79 59.75 7.70
C THR A 83 -22.57 59.88 6.18
N PRO A 84 -22.24 61.07 5.65
CA PRO A 84 -22.03 61.26 4.22
C PRO A 84 -20.72 60.64 3.70
N GLU A 85 -19.79 60.35 4.61
CA GLU A 85 -18.48 59.79 4.32
C GLU A 85 -18.30 58.45 5.05
N TYR A 86 -17.72 57.46 4.36
CA TYR A 86 -17.34 56.17 4.92
C TYR A 86 -15.81 56.02 4.90
N SER A 87 -15.24 55.46 5.96
CA SER A 87 -13.82 55.13 6.06
C SER A 87 -13.70 53.61 6.17
N GLY A 88 -13.05 52.99 5.19
CA GLY A 88 -12.80 51.55 5.17
C GLY A 88 -11.31 51.24 5.26
N GLU A 89 -11.01 50.07 5.81
CA GLU A 89 -9.68 49.46 5.90
C GLU A 89 -9.75 48.07 5.29
N PHE A 90 -8.90 47.82 4.30
CA PHE A 90 -8.62 46.48 3.82
C PHE A 90 -7.33 45.98 4.47
N TYR A 91 -7.37 44.81 5.09
CA TYR A 91 -6.22 44.17 5.71
C TYR A 91 -5.89 42.85 5.01
N PHE A 92 -4.61 42.61 4.78
CA PHE A 92 -4.12 41.36 4.22
C PHE A 92 -2.84 40.86 4.91
N THR A 93 -2.78 39.56 5.17
CA THR A 93 -1.59 38.88 5.70
C THR A 93 -1.58 37.40 5.32
N THR A 94 -0.52 36.68 5.68
CA THR A 94 -0.40 35.22 5.51
C THR A 94 -0.19 34.53 6.85
N ALA A 95 -0.63 33.27 6.95
CA ALA A 95 -0.43 32.39 8.09
C ALA A 95 0.24 31.08 7.64
N PRO A 96 1.47 30.77 8.08
CA PRO A 96 2.34 31.61 8.91
C PRO A 96 2.80 32.88 8.16
N ARG A 97 3.25 33.89 8.93
CA ARG A 97 3.84 35.10 8.35
C ARG A 97 5.15 34.76 7.65
N GLY A 98 5.32 35.24 6.42
CA GLY A 98 6.55 35.11 5.64
C GLY A 98 7.30 36.43 5.47
N ASP A 99 8.51 36.36 4.93
CA ASP A 99 9.25 37.51 4.43
C ASP A 99 8.78 37.80 3.00
N ILE A 100 7.63 38.47 2.90
CA ILE A 100 6.97 38.81 1.65
C ILE A 100 6.81 40.31 1.52
N THR A 101 6.91 40.81 0.30
CA THR A 101 6.44 42.15 -0.09
C THR A 101 5.03 42.01 -0.62
N ILE A 102 4.13 42.86 -0.15
CA ILE A 102 2.72 42.88 -0.52
C ILE A 102 2.43 44.23 -1.15
N GLU A 103 1.87 44.20 -2.35
CA GLU A 103 1.39 45.34 -3.11
C GLU A 103 -0.12 45.24 -3.24
N THR A 104 -0.82 46.33 -2.92
CA THR A 104 -2.28 46.39 -3.00
C THR A 104 -2.71 47.51 -3.92
N GLU A 105 -3.76 47.26 -4.69
CA GLU A 105 -4.46 48.24 -5.49
C GLU A 105 -5.95 48.11 -5.19
N ALA A 106 -6.51 49.10 -4.49
CA ALA A 106 -7.92 49.19 -4.16
C ALA A 106 -8.59 50.22 -5.08
N LYS A 107 -9.62 49.81 -5.81
CA LYS A 107 -10.41 50.64 -6.72
C LYS A 107 -11.86 50.61 -6.30
N ILE A 108 -12.48 51.77 -6.17
CA ILE A 108 -13.92 51.89 -6.03
C ILE A 108 -14.48 52.08 -7.43
N VAL A 109 -15.30 51.12 -7.85
CA VAL A 109 -15.84 51.05 -9.20
C VAL A 109 -17.35 51.16 -9.12
N TYR A 110 -17.93 52.03 -9.92
CA TYR A 110 -19.36 52.05 -10.16
C TYR A 110 -19.62 51.60 -11.59
N PHE A 111 -20.68 50.82 -11.77
CA PHE A 111 -20.89 50.04 -12.98
C PHE A 111 -22.38 49.96 -13.33
N TYR A 112 -22.64 49.52 -14.56
CA TYR A 112 -23.95 49.10 -15.03
C TYR A 112 -23.83 47.73 -15.65
N GLU A 113 -24.72 46.82 -15.26
CA GLU A 113 -24.75 45.44 -15.72
C GLU A 113 -26.11 45.10 -16.34
N VAL A 114 -26.09 44.28 -17.39
CA VAL A 114 -27.27 43.71 -18.03
C VAL A 114 -27.10 42.20 -18.01
N SER A 115 -28.06 41.47 -17.45
CA SER A 115 -27.97 40.00 -17.29
C SER A 115 -26.65 39.54 -16.63
N ASP A 116 -26.25 40.24 -15.55
CA ASP A 116 -25.04 39.98 -14.76
C ASP A 116 -23.70 40.14 -15.54
N ALA A 117 -23.72 40.81 -16.68
CA ALA A 117 -22.53 41.20 -17.44
C ALA A 117 -22.34 42.72 -17.40
N PRO A 118 -21.13 43.23 -17.04
CA PRO A 118 -20.86 44.66 -17.01
C PRO A 118 -20.88 45.21 -18.44
N VAL A 119 -21.80 46.15 -18.69
CA VAL A 119 -21.87 46.90 -19.95
C VAL A 119 -20.89 48.08 -19.91
N TRP A 120 -20.72 48.69 -18.75
CA TRP A 120 -19.66 49.65 -18.49
C TRP A 120 -19.29 49.66 -17.01
N GLU A 121 -18.06 50.08 -16.74
CA GLU A 121 -17.56 50.33 -15.40
C GLU A 121 -16.66 51.57 -15.40
N LYS A 122 -16.63 52.29 -14.29
CA LYS A 122 -15.77 53.47 -14.13
C LYS A 122 -15.20 53.54 -12.72
N VAL A 123 -13.91 53.86 -12.65
CA VAL A 123 -13.20 54.05 -11.39
C VAL A 123 -13.60 55.41 -10.81
N TYR A 124 -14.13 55.38 -9.59
CA TYR A 124 -14.44 56.55 -8.78
C TYR A 124 -13.23 57.01 -7.97
N TYR A 125 -12.53 56.05 -7.37
CA TYR A 125 -11.37 56.28 -6.52
C TYR A 125 -10.40 55.11 -6.64
N ALA A 126 -9.11 55.38 -6.53
CA ALA A 126 -8.08 54.36 -6.49
C ALA A 126 -7.05 54.71 -5.41
N ALA A 127 -6.59 53.70 -4.68
CA ALA A 127 -5.49 53.78 -3.75
C ALA A 127 -4.57 52.58 -3.95
N SER A 128 -3.27 52.80 -3.84
CA SER A 128 -2.28 51.74 -3.81
C SER A 128 -1.43 51.85 -2.56
N ASN A 129 -0.96 50.71 -2.07
CA ASN A 129 -0.05 50.64 -0.93
C ASN A 129 0.89 49.45 -1.08
N THR A 130 2.09 49.57 -0.52
CA THR A 130 3.11 48.52 -0.50
C THR A 130 3.67 48.39 0.91
N SER A 131 3.75 47.15 1.41
CA SER A 131 4.25 46.85 2.75
C SER A 131 4.93 45.48 2.80
N ARG A 132 5.63 45.16 3.89
CA ARG A 132 6.23 43.85 4.12
C ARG A 132 5.46 43.05 5.18
N GLY A 133 5.23 41.77 4.90
CA GLY A 133 4.59 40.79 5.81
C GLY A 133 3.08 40.94 5.99
N GLU A 134 2.60 42.15 6.23
CA GLU A 134 1.18 42.49 6.28
C GLU A 134 0.93 43.89 5.74
N ILE A 135 -0.30 44.16 5.30
CA ILE A 135 -0.67 45.46 4.76
C ILE A 135 -2.06 45.87 5.22
N LYS A 136 -2.20 47.18 5.45
CA LYS A 136 -3.47 47.88 5.69
C LYS A 136 -3.62 48.96 4.63
N THR A 137 -4.71 48.92 3.89
CA THR A 137 -5.03 49.88 2.85
C THR A 137 -6.30 50.61 3.24
N ASN A 138 -6.12 51.85 3.68
CA ASN A 138 -7.20 52.72 4.11
C ASN A 138 -7.73 53.52 2.92
N PHE A 139 -9.05 53.67 2.82
CA PHE A 139 -9.68 54.53 1.83
C PHE A 139 -10.89 55.24 2.44
N LYS A 140 -11.17 56.43 1.93
CA LYS A 140 -12.29 57.26 2.36
C LYS A 140 -13.21 57.52 1.17
N ILE A 141 -14.50 57.31 1.38
CA ILE A 141 -15.52 57.35 0.32
C ILE A 141 -16.52 58.44 0.68
N ASN A 142 -16.65 59.46 -0.16
CA ASN A 142 -17.83 60.32 -0.13
C ASN A 142 -18.99 59.55 -0.79
N VAL A 143 -19.87 58.96 0.03
CA VAL A 143 -20.93 58.07 -0.45
C VAL A 143 -22.08 58.88 -1.04
N THR A 144 -22.27 60.13 -0.60
CA THR A 144 -23.24 61.05 -1.21
C THR A 144 -22.88 61.42 -2.65
N ASP A 145 -21.60 61.70 -2.93
CA ASP A 145 -21.13 61.97 -4.30
C ASP A 145 -21.18 60.71 -5.16
N LEU A 146 -20.73 59.56 -4.63
CA LEU A 146 -20.83 58.26 -5.32
C LEU A 146 -22.28 57.96 -5.75
N LYS A 147 -23.26 58.18 -4.87
CA LYS A 147 -24.67 58.04 -5.20
C LYS A 147 -25.12 59.00 -6.31
N SER A 148 -24.67 60.26 -6.29
CA SER A 148 -24.96 61.21 -7.38
C SER A 148 -24.43 60.68 -8.71
N LYS A 149 -23.19 60.17 -8.73
CA LYS A 149 -22.57 59.59 -9.94
C LYS A 149 -23.31 58.37 -10.47
N ILE A 150 -23.79 57.50 -9.57
CA ILE A 150 -24.61 56.34 -9.94
C ILE A 150 -25.95 56.80 -10.54
N ASN A 151 -26.62 57.77 -9.93
CA ASN A 151 -27.90 58.29 -10.44
C ASN A 151 -27.74 59.02 -11.78
N GLU A 152 -26.69 59.82 -11.95
CA GLU A 152 -26.32 60.47 -13.23
C GLU A 152 -26.14 59.42 -14.33
N ALA A 153 -25.43 58.33 -14.02
CA ALA A 153 -25.22 57.25 -14.95
C ALA A 153 -26.54 56.51 -15.27
N GLN A 154 -27.33 56.16 -14.25
CA GLN A 154 -28.62 55.50 -14.43
C GLN A 154 -29.57 56.31 -15.34
N ASN A 155 -29.63 57.63 -15.17
CA ASN A 155 -30.43 58.52 -16.00
C ASN A 155 -29.94 58.58 -17.45
N SER A 156 -28.63 58.42 -17.68
CA SER A 156 -28.03 58.48 -19.02
C SER A 156 -28.32 57.24 -19.87
N PHE A 157 -28.49 56.06 -19.25
CA PHE A 157 -28.68 54.80 -19.96
C PHE A 157 -30.14 54.42 -20.24
N GLY A 158 -31.12 55.16 -19.71
CA GLY A 158 -32.54 54.83 -19.88
C GLY A 158 -32.92 53.58 -19.09
N VAL A 159 -33.53 53.79 -17.94
CA VAL A 159 -33.74 52.80 -16.87
C VAL A 159 -34.70 51.67 -17.26
N TYR A 160 -34.31 50.62 -17.99
CA TYR A 160 -35.19 49.44 -18.16
C TYR A 160 -34.54 48.06 -18.38
N LEU A 161 -33.24 47.93 -18.68
CA LEU A 161 -32.65 46.63 -19.05
C LEU A 161 -31.57 46.10 -18.10
N GLY A 162 -31.10 46.89 -17.12
CA GLY A 162 -29.96 46.53 -16.29
C GLY A 162 -29.97 47.15 -14.90
N LYS A 163 -28.94 46.83 -14.12
CA LYS A 163 -28.73 47.32 -12.74
C LYS A 163 -27.49 48.20 -12.69
N THR A 164 -27.60 49.35 -12.03
CA THR A 164 -26.44 50.15 -11.64
C THR A 164 -26.00 49.77 -10.23
N GLY A 165 -24.69 49.75 -9.98
CA GLY A 165 -24.14 49.36 -8.69
C GLY A 165 -22.76 49.95 -8.44
N ALA A 166 -22.22 49.71 -7.25
CA ALA A 166 -20.84 50.00 -6.91
C ALA A 166 -20.20 48.86 -6.12
N ARG A 167 -18.88 48.73 -6.26
CA ARG A 167 -18.07 47.72 -5.59
C ARG A 167 -16.67 48.26 -5.32
N ILE A 168 -16.02 47.69 -4.32
CA ILE A 168 -14.59 47.87 -4.07
C ILE A 168 -13.86 46.65 -4.63
N ASP A 169 -13.01 46.88 -5.60
CA ASP A 169 -12.13 45.87 -6.18
C ASP A 169 -10.74 46.05 -5.58
N VAL A 170 -10.28 45.04 -4.85
CA VAL A 170 -8.93 45.03 -4.26
C VAL A 170 -8.12 43.94 -4.93
N SER A 171 -7.03 44.34 -5.59
CA SER A 171 -6.00 43.43 -6.09
C SER A 171 -4.84 43.41 -5.09
N VAL A 172 -4.39 42.22 -4.73
CA VAL A 172 -3.27 41.98 -3.82
C VAL A 172 -2.25 41.12 -4.56
N HIS A 173 -1.11 41.71 -4.88
CA HIS A 173 0.04 40.98 -5.39
C HIS A 173 1.04 40.80 -4.25
N TYR A 174 1.51 39.59 -3.99
CA TYR A 174 2.50 39.34 -2.96
C TYR A 174 3.56 38.35 -3.43
N TYR A 175 4.81 38.68 -3.12
CA TYR A 175 5.97 37.91 -3.54
C TYR A 175 7.05 37.91 -2.46
N GLY A 176 7.86 36.84 -2.42
CA GLY A 176 8.93 36.66 -1.44
C GLY A 176 8.96 35.24 -0.92
N LYS A 177 9.16 35.05 0.38
CA LYS A 177 9.29 33.70 0.98
C LYS A 177 8.30 33.46 2.12
N ILE A 178 7.54 32.39 2.02
CA ILE A 178 6.70 31.86 3.12
C ILE A 178 7.24 30.49 3.49
N THR A 179 7.60 30.30 4.77
CA THR A 179 8.23 29.05 5.26
C THR A 179 9.45 28.60 4.42
N GLY A 180 10.22 29.57 3.93
CA GLY A 180 11.44 29.34 3.15
C GLY A 180 11.23 29.03 1.67
N LYS A 181 9.99 28.95 1.19
CA LYS A 181 9.67 28.72 -0.23
C LYS A 181 9.25 30.02 -0.90
N ASP A 182 9.69 30.19 -2.14
CA ASP A 182 9.35 31.36 -2.94
C ASP A 182 7.86 31.32 -3.30
N VAL A 183 7.21 32.47 -3.18
CA VAL A 183 5.81 32.71 -3.56
C VAL A 183 5.76 33.94 -4.45
N ASP A 184 4.84 33.93 -5.42
CA ASP A 184 4.51 35.05 -6.30
C ASP A 184 3.07 34.84 -6.77
N GLU A 185 2.13 35.50 -6.11
CA GLU A 185 0.70 35.24 -6.24
C GLU A 185 -0.10 36.54 -6.31
N THR A 186 -1.18 36.53 -7.09
CA THR A 186 -2.12 37.65 -7.18
C THR A 186 -3.51 37.20 -6.79
N LEU A 187 -4.12 37.90 -5.82
CA LEU A 187 -5.48 37.66 -5.36
C LEU A 187 -6.34 38.89 -5.61
N SER A 188 -7.57 38.65 -6.05
CA SER A 188 -8.57 39.71 -6.21
C SER A 188 -9.76 39.47 -5.28
N PHE A 189 -10.23 40.55 -4.68
CA PHE A 189 -11.37 40.61 -3.79
C PHE A 189 -12.36 41.65 -4.32
N LYS A 190 -13.65 41.32 -4.28
CA LYS A 190 -14.73 42.21 -4.72
C LYS A 190 -15.69 42.39 -3.56
N ILE A 191 -15.92 43.63 -3.14
CA ILE A 191 -16.72 43.96 -1.97
C ILE A 191 -17.90 44.82 -2.44
N PRO A 192 -19.11 44.26 -2.54
CA PRO A 192 -20.28 45.00 -2.98
C PRO A 192 -20.62 46.16 -2.03
N ILE A 193 -20.97 47.30 -2.63
CA ILE A 193 -21.53 48.46 -1.94
C ILE A 193 -23.02 48.51 -2.29
N ASP A 194 -23.88 48.32 -1.31
CA ASP A 194 -25.32 48.45 -1.50
C ASP A 194 -25.71 49.92 -1.33
N VAL A 195 -26.12 50.53 -2.45
CA VAL A 195 -26.45 51.96 -2.53
C VAL A 195 -27.96 52.07 -2.72
N GLN A 196 -28.67 52.39 -1.65
CA GLN A 196 -30.12 52.55 -1.67
C GLN A 196 -30.53 54.02 -1.67
N SER A 197 -31.83 54.29 -1.76
CA SER A 197 -32.37 55.65 -1.85
C SER A 197 -32.15 56.50 -0.59
N THR A 198 -32.10 55.89 0.60
CA THR A 198 -31.97 56.61 1.89
C THR A 198 -30.81 56.14 2.76
N TYR A 199 -30.22 54.99 2.44
CA TYR A 199 -29.11 54.40 3.17
C TYR A 199 -28.11 53.73 2.26
N TYR A 200 -26.96 53.36 2.82
CA TYR A 200 -25.97 52.50 2.17
C TYR A 200 -25.46 51.45 3.15
N SER A 201 -24.94 50.35 2.61
CA SER A 201 -24.23 49.33 3.38
C SER A 201 -23.04 48.78 2.59
N PHE A 202 -22.10 48.19 3.32
CA PHE A 202 -20.95 47.50 2.74
C PHE A 202 -21.02 46.04 3.15
N SER A 203 -20.74 45.14 2.21
CA SER A 203 -20.56 43.73 2.56
C SER A 203 -19.32 43.58 3.43
N THR A 204 -19.41 42.73 4.45
CA THR A 204 -18.21 42.33 5.21
C THR A 204 -17.40 41.34 4.38
N LEU A 205 -16.07 41.45 4.44
CA LEU A 205 -15.16 40.47 3.88
C LEU A 205 -14.34 39.86 5.02
N ASN A 206 -14.41 38.54 5.17
CA ASN A 206 -13.52 37.77 6.03
C ASN A 206 -13.22 36.46 5.31
N GLU A 207 -12.17 36.48 4.49
CA GLU A 207 -11.83 35.38 3.59
C GLU A 207 -10.48 34.78 3.98
N THR A 208 -10.42 33.45 3.99
CA THR A 208 -9.20 32.67 4.17
C THR A 208 -9.03 31.77 2.95
N ARG A 209 -7.90 31.90 2.25
CA ARG A 209 -7.54 31.03 1.11
C ARG A 209 -6.36 30.16 1.49
N ASP A 210 -6.54 28.85 1.45
CA ASP A 210 -5.48 27.90 1.75
C ASP A 210 -4.70 27.54 0.49
N PHE A 211 -3.38 27.52 0.60
CA PHE A 211 -2.46 27.06 -0.42
C PHE A 211 -1.82 25.76 0.05
N GLU A 212 -1.88 24.74 -0.79
CA GLU A 212 -1.34 23.42 -0.47
C GLU A 212 -0.05 23.14 -1.24
N MET A 213 0.75 22.21 -0.72
CA MET A 213 1.95 21.76 -1.38
C MET A 213 2.07 20.23 -1.32
N PRO A 214 2.58 19.59 -2.39
CA PRO A 214 2.86 18.16 -2.36
C PRO A 214 3.89 17.82 -1.28
N SER A 215 3.59 16.74 -0.55
CA SER A 215 4.46 16.12 0.44
C SER A 215 4.42 14.61 0.25
N THR A 216 5.57 13.95 0.46
CA THR A 216 5.68 12.50 0.36
C THR A 216 5.51 11.90 1.74
N ARG A 217 4.54 10.99 1.89
CA ARG A 217 4.36 10.20 3.10
C ARG A 217 4.60 8.73 2.78
N VAL A 218 5.45 8.11 3.58
CA VAL A 218 5.64 6.65 3.56
C VAL A 218 4.47 6.02 4.31
N VAL A 219 3.68 5.19 3.62
CA VAL A 219 2.58 4.45 4.22
C VAL A 219 2.88 2.96 4.19
N GLU A 220 2.55 2.26 5.27
CA GLU A 220 2.60 0.80 5.31
C GLU A 220 1.43 0.24 4.49
N VAL A 221 1.77 -0.53 3.46
CA VAL A 221 0.79 -1.25 2.65
C VAL A 221 0.64 -2.63 3.26
N GLN A 222 -0.61 -3.01 3.56
CA GLN A 222 -0.89 -4.36 3.99
C GLN A 222 -0.60 -5.31 2.84
N LYS A 223 0.40 -6.18 3.03
CA LYS A 223 0.65 -7.30 2.11
C LYS A 223 -0.60 -8.19 2.03
N PRO A 224 -0.93 -8.71 0.84
CA PRO A 224 -2.04 -9.64 0.69
C PRO A 224 -1.94 -10.81 1.68
N LEU A 225 -3.07 -11.22 2.26
CA LEU A 225 -3.09 -12.25 3.31
C LEU A 225 -2.43 -13.57 2.87
N HIS A 226 -2.55 -13.92 1.59
CA HIS A 226 -1.96 -15.13 1.02
C HIS A 226 -0.42 -15.17 1.14
N MET A 227 0.26 -14.02 1.13
CA MET A 227 1.72 -13.95 1.33
C MET A 227 2.14 -14.40 2.73
N LYS A 228 1.25 -14.36 3.73
CA LYS A 228 1.50 -14.88 5.08
C LYS A 228 0.99 -16.32 5.25
N VAL A 229 -0.18 -16.63 4.68
CA VAL A 229 -0.85 -17.93 4.89
C VAL A 229 -0.13 -19.08 4.19
N ILE A 230 0.34 -18.87 2.95
CA ILE A 230 1.02 -19.92 2.17
C ILE A 230 2.31 -20.41 2.86
N PRO A 231 3.28 -19.53 3.22
CA PRO A 231 4.48 -19.98 3.92
C PRO A 231 4.20 -20.55 5.30
N ALA A 232 3.19 -20.04 6.03
CA ALA A 232 2.78 -20.62 7.31
C ALA A 232 2.29 -22.06 7.18
N ALA A 233 1.46 -22.34 6.17
CA ALA A 233 0.96 -23.68 5.88
C ALA A 233 2.09 -24.62 5.43
N LEU A 234 3.05 -24.14 4.63
CA LEU A 234 4.23 -24.93 4.24
C LEU A 234 5.13 -25.27 5.43
N CYS A 235 5.32 -24.33 6.36
CA CYS A 235 6.04 -24.57 7.62
C CYS A 235 5.38 -25.70 8.43
N THR A 236 4.06 -25.62 8.67
CA THR A 236 3.35 -26.62 9.48
C THR A 236 3.37 -28.00 8.84
N VAL A 237 3.16 -28.09 7.52
CA VAL A 237 3.26 -29.35 6.78
C VAL A 237 4.67 -29.94 6.86
N SER A 238 5.71 -29.11 6.72
CA SER A 238 7.11 -29.54 6.83
C SER A 238 7.45 -30.08 8.23
N ILE A 239 6.94 -29.46 9.29
CA ILE A 239 7.13 -29.96 10.67
C ILE A 239 6.47 -31.34 10.84
N ILE A 240 5.26 -31.52 10.31
CA ILE A 240 4.53 -32.79 10.38
C ILE A 240 5.31 -33.89 9.64
N PHE A 241 5.79 -33.62 8.42
CA PHE A 241 6.55 -34.61 7.64
C PHE A 241 7.90 -34.95 8.26
N ALA A 242 8.62 -33.96 8.80
CA ALA A 242 9.86 -34.20 9.54
C ALA A 242 9.60 -35.06 10.80
N GLY A 243 8.57 -34.71 11.58
CA GLY A 243 8.17 -35.45 12.78
C GLY A 243 7.75 -36.89 12.48
N LEU A 244 6.91 -37.10 11.45
CA LEU A 244 6.54 -38.43 10.97
C LEU A 244 7.77 -39.22 10.57
N SER A 245 8.68 -38.63 9.79
CA SER A 245 9.91 -39.32 9.35
C SER A 245 10.77 -39.80 10.52
N VAL A 246 10.88 -39.00 11.59
CA VAL A 246 11.60 -39.37 12.82
C VAL A 246 10.88 -40.50 13.57
N VAL A 247 9.57 -40.40 13.77
CA VAL A 247 8.75 -41.43 14.45
C VAL A 247 8.75 -42.75 13.68
N TYR A 248 8.72 -42.69 12.35
CA TYR A 248 8.80 -43.88 11.50
C TYR A 248 10.16 -44.55 11.60
N ARG A 249 11.26 -43.78 11.63
CA ARG A 249 12.59 -44.34 11.85
C ARG A 249 12.70 -45.07 13.18
N THR A 250 12.19 -44.48 14.27
CA THR A 250 12.30 -45.10 15.59
C THR A 250 11.43 -46.35 15.73
N LYS A 251 10.22 -46.36 15.15
CA LYS A 251 9.29 -47.49 15.26
C LYS A 251 9.60 -48.67 14.34
N TYR A 252 10.23 -48.44 13.19
CA TYR A 252 10.53 -49.49 12.20
C TYR A 252 12.03 -49.82 12.11
N SER A 253 12.83 -49.45 13.12
CA SER A 253 14.26 -49.78 13.18
C SER A 253 14.55 -51.26 13.48
N ASP A 254 13.54 -52.05 13.85
CA ASP A 254 13.72 -53.47 14.22
C ASP A 254 13.55 -54.40 13.02
N VAL A 255 14.49 -54.32 12.06
CA VAL A 255 14.46 -55.07 10.78
C VAL A 255 15.42 -56.28 10.79
N SER A 256 16.22 -56.44 11.85
CA SER A 256 17.14 -57.59 11.99
C SER A 256 16.43 -58.95 12.10
N SER A 257 15.13 -58.94 12.43
CA SER A 257 14.26 -60.11 12.49
C SER A 257 13.66 -60.47 11.11
N LEU A 258 13.42 -59.47 10.25
CA LEU A 258 12.82 -59.65 8.93
C LEU A 258 13.82 -60.13 7.86
N GLU A 259 15.10 -59.70 7.94
CA GLU A 259 16.16 -60.22 7.07
C GLU A 259 16.43 -61.71 7.34
N ARG A 260 16.41 -62.13 8.61
CA ARG A 260 16.53 -63.56 9.01
C ARG A 260 15.36 -64.44 8.56
N GLU A 261 14.16 -63.87 8.44
CA GLU A 261 12.97 -64.61 8.04
C GLU A 261 12.83 -64.75 6.52
N ILE A 262 13.34 -63.77 5.76
CA ILE A 262 13.43 -63.84 4.29
C ILE A 262 14.49 -64.88 3.85
N GLU A 263 15.64 -64.93 4.53
CA GLU A 263 16.66 -65.96 4.26
C GLU A 263 16.10 -67.38 4.48
N ARG A 264 15.40 -67.61 5.60
CA ARG A 264 14.82 -68.93 5.93
C ARG A 264 13.79 -69.40 4.91
N VAL A 265 12.87 -68.53 4.50
CA VAL A 265 11.83 -68.86 3.50
C VAL A 265 12.44 -69.10 2.11
N SER A 266 13.54 -68.41 1.77
CA SER A 266 14.26 -68.67 0.51
C SER A 266 14.94 -70.04 0.49
N TRP A 267 15.42 -70.52 1.65
CA TRP A 267 16.07 -71.82 1.81
C TRP A 267 15.06 -72.98 1.73
N GLU A 268 13.91 -72.85 2.38
CA GLU A 268 12.83 -73.84 2.32
C GLU A 268 12.21 -73.99 0.92
N LYS A 269 12.19 -72.90 0.13
CA LYS A 269 11.73 -72.96 -1.27
C LYS A 269 12.70 -73.68 -2.18
N LYS A 270 14.02 -73.49 -2.00
CA LYS A 270 15.08 -74.17 -2.77
C LYS A 270 15.11 -75.68 -2.52
N LEU A 271 14.78 -76.14 -1.32
CA LEU A 271 14.72 -77.57 -0.98
C LEU A 271 13.51 -78.31 -1.58
N LYS A 272 12.50 -77.59 -2.09
CA LYS A 272 11.28 -78.20 -2.67
C LYS A 272 11.46 -78.75 -4.08
N GLU A 273 12.54 -78.37 -4.78
CA GLU A 273 12.86 -78.82 -6.14
C GLU A 273 13.81 -80.03 -6.17
N VAL A 274 14.29 -80.48 -5.01
CA VAL A 274 15.25 -81.60 -4.91
C VAL A 274 14.52 -82.88 -4.53
N SER A 275 14.76 -83.95 -5.29
CA SER A 275 14.20 -85.28 -5.00
C SER A 275 15.16 -86.13 -4.17
N PHE A 276 14.63 -86.94 -3.25
CA PHE A 276 15.45 -87.76 -2.35
C PHE A 276 15.81 -89.10 -2.99
N ALA A 277 17.10 -89.38 -3.13
CA ALA A 277 17.61 -90.67 -3.59
C ALA A 277 18.91 -91.02 -2.85
N ARG A 278 19.17 -92.32 -2.68
CA ARG A 278 20.45 -92.81 -2.13
C ARG A 278 21.49 -92.89 -3.25
N MET A 279 22.69 -92.46 -2.95
CA MET A 279 23.82 -92.54 -3.87
C MET A 279 24.22 -94.01 -4.11
N PRO A 280 24.23 -94.51 -5.35
CA PRO A 280 24.63 -95.88 -5.64
C PRO A 280 26.14 -96.08 -5.41
N GLU A 281 26.51 -97.18 -4.73
CA GLU A 281 27.90 -97.54 -4.44
C GLU A 281 28.55 -98.26 -5.64
N THR A 282 28.74 -97.54 -6.75
CA THR A 282 29.36 -98.05 -7.98
C THR A 282 30.62 -97.28 -8.38
N ASN A 283 31.53 -97.94 -9.11
CA ASN A 283 32.81 -97.44 -9.65
C ASN A 283 32.64 -96.37 -10.75
N LEU A 284 31.85 -95.33 -10.50
CA LEU A 284 31.74 -94.16 -11.37
C LEU A 284 32.87 -93.17 -11.04
N GLU A 285 33.39 -92.45 -12.05
CA GLU A 285 34.29 -91.32 -11.79
C GLU A 285 33.54 -90.23 -11.03
N MET A 286 34.14 -89.73 -9.95
CA MET A 286 33.50 -88.76 -9.05
C MET A 286 34.19 -87.40 -9.14
N VAL A 287 33.40 -86.34 -9.27
CA VAL A 287 33.87 -84.95 -9.28
C VAL A 287 33.20 -84.19 -8.14
N GLU A 288 34.00 -83.60 -7.27
CA GLU A 288 33.53 -82.77 -6.15
C GLU A 288 33.39 -81.31 -6.58
N VAL A 289 32.23 -80.72 -6.31
CA VAL A 289 31.93 -79.31 -6.56
C VAL A 289 31.81 -78.58 -5.22
N GLU A 290 32.48 -77.44 -5.07
CA GLU A 290 32.60 -76.75 -3.76
C GLU A 290 31.35 -76.00 -3.32
N ARG A 291 30.46 -75.62 -4.25
CA ARG A 291 29.28 -74.80 -3.97
C ARG A 291 28.01 -75.41 -4.54
N PHE A 292 26.94 -75.35 -3.76
CA PHE A 292 25.61 -75.81 -4.17
C PHE A 292 25.08 -75.08 -5.42
N GLU A 293 25.39 -73.79 -5.56
CA GLU A 293 24.94 -72.97 -6.69
C GLU A 293 25.52 -73.46 -8.01
N ASP A 294 26.77 -73.92 -7.98
CA ASP A 294 27.47 -74.41 -9.17
C ASP A 294 26.95 -75.79 -9.60
N ILE A 295 26.65 -76.69 -8.65
CA ILE A 295 26.09 -78.02 -8.97
C ILE A 295 24.62 -77.94 -9.42
N SER A 296 23.81 -77.08 -8.81
CA SER A 296 22.40 -76.90 -9.20
C SER A 296 22.29 -76.34 -10.60
N LYS A 297 23.15 -75.38 -10.96
CA LYS A 297 23.18 -74.80 -12.30
C LYS A 297 23.68 -75.80 -13.34
N ALA A 298 24.70 -76.58 -13.00
CA ALA A 298 25.22 -77.63 -13.89
C ALA A 298 24.16 -78.71 -14.19
N ALA A 299 23.36 -79.11 -13.19
CA ALA A 299 22.25 -80.04 -13.38
C ALA A 299 21.16 -79.47 -14.31
N GLU A 300 20.82 -78.19 -14.16
CA GLU A 300 19.86 -77.50 -15.04
C GLU A 300 20.37 -77.40 -16.48
N GLU A 301 21.64 -77.02 -16.67
CA GLU A 301 22.26 -76.90 -18.01
C GLU A 301 22.41 -78.26 -18.72
N THR A 302 22.57 -79.34 -17.95
CA THR A 302 22.63 -80.71 -18.48
C THR A 302 21.26 -81.39 -18.58
N PHE A 303 20.19 -80.71 -18.16
CA PHE A 303 18.82 -81.24 -18.04
C PHE A 303 18.71 -82.50 -17.18
N GLU A 304 19.62 -82.66 -16.22
CA GLU A 304 19.62 -83.78 -15.28
C GLU A 304 18.95 -83.39 -13.96
N HIS A 305 18.33 -84.37 -13.31
CA HIS A 305 17.63 -84.12 -12.05
C HIS A 305 18.60 -84.14 -10.86
N LEU A 306 18.49 -83.14 -9.98
CA LEU A 306 19.34 -83.05 -8.78
C LEU A 306 18.75 -83.89 -7.64
N PHE A 307 19.57 -84.77 -7.08
CA PHE A 307 19.21 -85.64 -5.97
C PHE A 307 19.93 -85.22 -4.68
N TYR A 308 19.28 -85.47 -3.53
CA TYR A 308 19.91 -85.30 -2.22
C TYR A 308 19.90 -86.60 -1.43
N ASP A 309 21.10 -87.01 -1.00
CA ASP A 309 21.32 -88.16 -0.12
C ASP A 309 21.33 -87.68 1.34
N ARG A 310 20.27 -88.02 2.09
CA ARG A 310 20.11 -87.65 3.51
C ARG A 310 21.08 -88.35 4.45
N GLU A 311 21.59 -89.52 4.10
CA GLU A 311 22.48 -90.27 4.99
C GLU A 311 23.91 -89.74 4.90
N LYS A 312 24.31 -89.27 3.72
CA LYS A 312 25.66 -88.75 3.46
C LYS A 312 25.74 -87.22 3.42
N GLY A 313 24.60 -86.50 3.46
CA GLY A 313 24.54 -85.04 3.48
C GLY A 313 25.09 -84.40 2.20
N VAL A 314 24.82 -85.03 1.05
CA VAL A 314 25.38 -84.63 -0.25
C VAL A 314 24.28 -84.43 -1.30
N PHE A 315 24.43 -83.39 -2.12
CA PHE A 315 23.68 -83.20 -3.35
C PHE A 315 24.46 -83.82 -4.50
N PHE A 316 23.80 -84.55 -5.40
CA PHE A 316 24.45 -85.17 -6.54
C PHE A 316 23.54 -85.25 -7.78
N PHE A 317 24.15 -85.30 -8.95
CA PHE A 317 23.50 -85.71 -10.20
C PHE A 317 24.47 -86.55 -11.03
N ILE A 318 23.93 -87.35 -11.96
CA ILE A 318 24.72 -88.27 -12.79
C ILE A 318 24.54 -87.84 -14.23
N HIS A 319 25.64 -87.61 -14.94
CA HIS A 319 25.61 -87.29 -16.37
C HIS A 319 26.73 -88.02 -17.10
N GLY A 320 26.40 -88.75 -18.16
CA GLY A 320 27.39 -89.42 -19.01
C GLY A 320 28.27 -90.45 -18.30
N GLY A 321 27.83 -91.02 -17.17
CA GLY A 321 28.62 -91.98 -16.38
C GLY A 321 29.58 -91.38 -15.36
N VAL A 322 29.55 -90.06 -15.15
CA VAL A 322 30.30 -89.35 -14.11
C VAL A 322 29.31 -88.84 -13.05
N LEU A 323 29.68 -88.99 -11.78
CA LEU A 323 28.87 -88.53 -10.64
C LEU A 323 29.45 -87.23 -10.08
N TYR A 324 28.67 -86.16 -10.17
CA TYR A 324 29.00 -84.87 -9.59
C TYR A 324 28.34 -84.75 -8.22
N TYR A 325 29.09 -84.40 -7.19
CA TYR A 325 28.53 -84.22 -5.85
C TYR A 325 29.06 -82.96 -5.13
N CYS A 326 28.23 -82.41 -4.26
CA CYS A 326 28.54 -81.29 -3.38
C CYS A 326 28.12 -81.65 -1.95
N ARG A 327 29.01 -81.44 -0.97
CA ARG A 327 28.68 -81.60 0.45
C ARG A 327 27.95 -80.38 0.98
N GLU A 328 26.97 -80.62 1.83
CA GLU A 328 26.35 -79.57 2.63
C GLU A 328 27.38 -79.08 3.66
N LYS A 329 27.70 -77.77 3.65
CA LYS A 329 28.60 -77.12 4.60
C LYS A 329 27.83 -76.22 5.55
#